data_AF-A0A061FAF7-F1
#
_entry.id   AF-A0A061FAF7-F1
#
_cell.length_a   1.000
_cell.length_b   1.000
_cell.length_c   1.000
_cell.angle_alpha   90.00
_cell.angle_beta   90.00
_cell.angle_gamma   90.00
#
_symmetry.space_group_name_H-M   'P 1'
#
loop_
_entity.id
_entity.type
_entity.pdbx_description
1 polymer ?
#
loop_
_entity_poly.entity_id
_entity_poly.type
_entity_poly.pdbx_seq_one_letter_code
_entity_poly.pdbx_strand_id
1 'polypeptide(L)'
;MKIPTFVVNDDTERLFRNLIAYELYEEGSTYVIDYVTLMDNLINSSKDVQLLRFSEVIENMLGDDEAVAKMINKLRDHVILCGDNFFMRRYLST
;
A
#
# COMPACT_ATOMS: atom_id res chain seq x y z
N MET A 1 21.23 7.79 2.77
CA MET A 1 19.96 7.17 3.19
C MET A 1 19.81 5.86 2.45
N LYS A 2 19.31 4.81 3.12
CA LYS A 2 18.90 3.55 2.48
C LYS A 2 17.39 3.41 2.69
N ILE A 3 16.68 2.96 1.65
CA ILE A 3 15.28 2.57 1.80
C ILE A 3 15.26 1.31 2.68
N PRO A 4 14.46 1.28 3.77
CA PRO A 4 14.34 0.08 4.59
C PRO A 4 13.73 -1.07 3.79
N THR A 5 14.19 -2.29 4.04
CA THR A 5 13.64 -3.49 3.41
C THR A 5 12.18 -3.69 3.86
N PHE A 6 11.30 -3.87 2.88
CA PHE A 6 9.89 -4.13 3.09
C PHE A 6 9.60 -5.63 3.00
N VAL A 7 9.22 -6.23 4.13
CA VAL A 7 8.90 -7.66 4.20
C VAL A 7 7.42 -7.87 3.90
N VAL A 8 7.11 -8.66 2.88
CA VAL A 8 5.76 -9.01 2.46
C VAL A 8 5.43 -10.44 2.87
N ASN A 9 4.39 -10.60 3.68
CA ASN A 9 3.87 -11.87 4.15
C ASN A 9 2.33 -11.87 4.16
N ASP A 10 1.73 -12.96 4.62
CA ASP A 10 0.27 -13.14 4.62
C ASP A 10 -0.49 -12.11 5.47
N ASP A 11 0.16 -11.50 6.47
CA ASP A 11 -0.43 -10.49 7.35
C ASP A 11 -0.34 -9.06 6.79
N THR A 12 0.56 -8.82 5.82
CA THR A 12 0.87 -7.50 5.29
C THR A 12 -0.38 -6.79 4.76
N GLU A 13 -1.21 -7.47 3.95
CA GLU A 13 -2.41 -6.86 3.37
C GLU A 13 -3.38 -6.39 4.47
N ARG A 14 -3.64 -7.24 5.47
CA ARG A 14 -4.56 -6.94 6.57
C ARG A 14 -4.05 -5.77 7.42
N LEU A 15 -2.75 -5.73 7.69
CA LEU A 15 -2.13 -4.65 8.44
C LEU A 15 -2.32 -3.30 7.73
N PHE A 16 -1.98 -3.22 6.44
CA PHE A 16 -2.12 -1.97 5.68
C PHE A 16 -3.57 -1.51 5.60
N ARG A 17 -4.54 -2.41 5.38
CA ARG A 17 -5.96 -2.04 5.38
C ARG A 17 -6.41 -1.44 6.70
N ASN A 18 -5.99 -2.03 7.83
CA ASN A 18 -6.34 -1.51 9.15
C ASN A 18 -5.69 -0.15 9.42
N LEU A 19 -4.43 0.03 9.02
CA LEU A 19 -3.71 1.29 9.17
C LEU A 19 -4.29 2.40 8.28
N ILE A 20 -4.63 2.10 7.02
CA ILE A 20 -5.33 3.04 6.13
C ILE A 20 -6.67 3.45 6.76
N ALA A 21 -7.46 2.49 7.25
CA ALA A 21 -8.73 2.80 7.90
C ALA A 21 -8.55 3.67 9.16
N TYR A 22 -7.48 3.45 9.92
CA TYR A 22 -7.11 4.29 11.06
C TYR A 22 -6.75 5.71 10.63
N GLU A 23 -5.87 5.88 9.63
CA GLU A 23 -5.48 7.21 9.11
C GLU A 23 -6.66 8.00 8.53
N LEU A 24 -7.63 7.32 7.93
CA LEU A 24 -8.83 7.97 7.42
C LEU A 24 -9.81 8.36 8.53
N TYR A 25 -9.77 7.66 9.66
CA TYR A 25 -10.63 7.92 10.80
C TYR A 25 -10.05 9.03 11.71
N GLU A 26 -8.77 8.93 12.06
CA GLU A 26 -8.05 9.96 12.79
C GLU A 26 -7.56 11.03 11.80
N GLU A 27 -8.31 12.12 11.66
CA GLU A 27 -7.90 13.27 10.87
C GLU A 27 -6.52 13.79 11.33
N GLY A 28 -5.43 13.41 10.65
CA GLY A 28 -4.11 13.87 11.05
C GLY A 28 -2.90 13.37 10.27
N SER A 29 -2.92 12.14 9.74
CA SER A 29 -1.77 11.61 8.99
C SER A 29 -2.17 10.85 7.72
N THR A 30 -1.31 10.95 6.71
CA THR A 30 -1.41 10.22 5.44
C THR A 30 -0.19 9.36 5.19
N TYR A 31 0.64 9.09 6.20
CA TYR A 31 1.94 8.43 6.01
C TYR A 31 1.80 7.03 5.42
N VAL A 32 0.80 6.27 5.86
CA VAL A 32 0.55 4.92 5.36
C VAL A 32 -0.05 4.98 3.96
N ILE A 33 -1.00 5.88 3.74
CA ILE A 33 -1.58 6.15 2.41
C ILE A 33 -0.50 6.56 1.39
N ASP A 34 0.38 7.50 1.76
CA ASP A 34 1.47 8.00 0.94
C ASP A 34 2.49 6.89 0.66
N TYR A 35 2.81 6.05 1.65
CA TYR A 35 3.68 4.90 1.48
C TYR A 35 3.09 3.87 0.51
N VAL A 36 1.82 3.50 0.66
CA VAL A 36 1.14 2.56 -0.26
C VAL A 36 1.10 3.14 -1.67
N THR A 37 0.86 4.43 -1.82
CA THR A 37 0.88 5.12 -3.12
C THR A 37 2.28 5.10 -3.75
N LEU A 38 3.33 5.32 -2.97
CA LEU A 38 4.70 5.19 -3.44
C LEU A 38 4.99 3.76 -3.92
N MET A 39 4.60 2.75 -3.14
CA MET A 39 4.82 1.34 -3.48
C MET A 39 4.05 0.92 -4.74
N ASP A 40 2.82 1.39 -4.92
CA ASP A 40 2.03 1.19 -6.15
C ASP A 40 2.73 1.78 -7.38
N ASN A 41 3.25 3.00 -7.27
CA ASN A 41 4.00 3.62 -8.36
C ASN A 41 5.29 2.85 -8.73
N LEU A 42 5.90 2.16 -7.77
CA LEU A 42 7.09 1.34 -7.98
C LEU A 42 6.77 -0.06 -8.50
N ILE A 43 5.58 -0.60 -8.23
CA ILE A 43 5.23 -1.99 -8.47
C ILE A 43 3.93 -2.07 -9.28
N ASN A 44 4.06 -2.23 -10.58
CA ASN A 44 2.91 -2.46 -11.46
C ASN A 44 2.78 -3.95 -11.85
N SER A 45 3.89 -4.68 -11.82
CA SER A 45 4.01 -6.05 -12.29
C SER A 45 4.94 -6.90 -11.43
N SER A 46 4.85 -8.22 -11.57
CA SER A 46 5.79 -9.17 -10.95
C SER A 46 7.25 -8.91 -11.31
N LYS A 47 7.54 -8.33 -12.49
CA LYS A 47 8.91 -7.94 -12.86
C LYS A 47 9.47 -6.82 -11.99
N ASP A 48 8.62 -5.88 -11.60
CA ASP A 48 9.03 -4.77 -10.73
C ASP A 48 9.35 -5.29 -9.32
N VAL A 49 8.53 -6.22 -8.81
CA VAL A 49 8.79 -6.93 -7.56
C VAL A 49 10.12 -7.68 -7.61
N GLN A 50 10.41 -8.38 -8.70
CA GLN A 50 11.69 -9.07 -8.88
C GLN A 50 12.86 -8.10 -8.79
N LEU A 51 12.84 -6.98 -9.53
CA LEU A 51 13.90 -5.97 -9.52
C LEU A 51 14.13 -5.38 -8.12
N LEU A 52 13.04 -5.11 -7.38
CA LEU A 52 13.10 -4.57 -6.03
C LEU A 52 13.59 -5.60 -5.01
N ARG A 53 13.29 -6.88 -5.20
CA ARG A 53 13.89 -7.97 -4.42
C ARG A 53 15.39 -8.10 -4.66
N PHE A 54 15.83 -8.04 -5.92
CA PHE A 54 17.25 -8.05 -6.25
C PHE A 54 18.00 -6.86 -5.65
N SER A 55 17.30 -5.74 -5.46
CA SER A 55 17.84 -4.53 -4.83
C SER A 55 17.69 -4.52 -3.30
N GLU A 56 17.24 -5.63 -2.70
CA GLU A 56 16.99 -5.78 -1.24
C GLU A 56 15.98 -4.78 -0.66
N VAL A 57 15.19 -4.15 -1.52
CA VAL A 57 14.10 -3.23 -1.13
C VAL A 57 12.87 -4.03 -0.68
N ILE A 58 12.62 -5.19 -1.28
CA ILE A 58 11.50 -6.07 -0.92
C ILE A 58 12.03 -7.45 -0.54
N GLU A 59 11.50 -7.99 0.55
CA GLU A 59 11.61 -9.41 0.90
C GLU A 59 10.24 -10.06 0.70
N ASN A 60 10.14 -10.97 -0.26
CA ASN A 60 8.89 -11.66 -0.58
C ASN A 60 8.81 -13.00 0.18
N MET A 61 7.96 -13.07 1.20
CA MET A 61 7.65 -14.31 1.93
C MET A 61 6.36 -15.00 1.45
N LEU A 62 5.67 -14.47 0.44
CA LEU A 62 4.50 -15.10 -0.18
C LEU A 62 4.89 -16.19 -1.19
N GLY A 63 6.15 -16.22 -1.62
CA GLY A 63 6.68 -17.20 -2.57
C GLY A 63 6.33 -16.95 -4.04
N ASP A 64 5.49 -15.96 -4.34
CA ASP A 64 5.13 -15.56 -5.70
C ASP A 64 5.20 -14.02 -5.84
N ASP A 65 5.96 -13.53 -6.80
CA ASP A 65 6.11 -12.09 -7.06
C ASP A 65 4.84 -11.48 -7.66
N GLU A 66 4.05 -12.27 -8.38
CA GLU A 66 2.75 -11.84 -8.90
C GLU A 66 1.74 -11.64 -7.78
N ALA A 67 1.79 -12.46 -6.73
CA ALA A 67 0.97 -12.28 -5.53
C ALA A 67 1.27 -10.94 -4.83
N VAL A 68 2.56 -10.57 -4.70
CA VAL A 68 2.96 -9.28 -4.14
C VAL A 68 2.45 -8.11 -4.99
N ALA A 69 2.64 -8.16 -6.31
CA ALA A 69 2.18 -7.10 -7.20
C ALA A 69 0.65 -6.93 -7.12
N LYS A 70 -0.10 -8.03 -7.13
CA LYS A 70 -1.57 -8.00 -6.96
C LYS A 70 -1.99 -7.45 -5.60
N MET A 71 -1.28 -7.79 -4.52
CA MET A 71 -1.58 -7.27 -3.19
C MET A 71 -1.44 -5.75 -3.13
N ILE A 72 -0.33 -5.21 -3.65
CA ILE A 72 -0.07 -3.76 -3.67
C ILE A 72 -1.12 -3.02 -4.52
N ASN A 73 -1.40 -3.51 -5.73
CA ASN A 73 -2.43 -2.94 -6.61
C ASN A 73 -3.82 -2.92 -5.93
N LYS A 74 -4.17 -3.98 -5.19
CA LYS A 74 -5.43 -4.02 -4.41
C LYS A 74 -5.46 -3.06 -3.23
N LEU A 75 -4.32 -2.76 -2.62
CA LEU A 75 -4.22 -1.77 -1.55
C LEU A 75 -4.43 -0.36 -2.11
N ARG A 76 -3.88 -0.07 -3.30
CA ARG A 76 -4.12 1.19 -4.02
C ARG A 76 -5.60 1.40 -4.33
N ASP A 77 -6.31 0.40 -4.84
CA ASP A 77 -7.75 0.50 -5.08
C ASP A 77 -8.51 0.87 -3.80
N HIS A 78 -8.09 0.32 -2.66
CA HIS A 78 -8.68 0.65 -1.37
C HIS A 78 -8.43 2.10 -0.95
N VAL A 79 -7.22 2.61 -1.18
CA VAL A 79 -6.87 4.01 -0.93
C VAL A 79 -7.73 4.95 -1.77
N ILE A 80 -7.89 4.68 -3.07
CA ILE A 80 -8.69 5.52 -3.99
C ILE A 80 -10.16 5.56 -3.53
N LEU A 81 -10.76 4.39 -3.30
CA LEU A 81 -12.14 4.28 -2.85
C LEU A 81 -12.37 5.00 -1.52
N CYS A 82 -11.42 4.92 -0.59
CA CYS A 82 -11.53 5.65 0.66
C CYS A 82 -11.39 7.15 0.45
N GLY A 83 -10.39 7.61 -0.31
CA GLY A 83 -10.22 9.02 -0.63
C GLY A 83 -11.51 9.64 -1.16
N ASP A 84 -12.10 9.06 -2.21
CA ASP A 84 -13.33 9.56 -2.82
C ASP A 84 -14.51 9.59 -1.84
N ASN A 85 -14.69 8.54 -1.03
CA ASN A 85 -15.78 8.48 -0.05
C ASN A 85 -15.61 9.50 1.09
N PHE A 86 -14.38 9.71 1.58
CA PHE A 86 -14.10 10.68 2.64
C PHE A 86 -14.16 12.13 2.13
N PHE A 87 -13.65 12.41 0.92
CA PHE A 87 -13.84 13.70 0.26
C PHE A 87 -15.33 14.02 0.09
N MET A 88 -16.14 13.08 -0.42
CA MET A 88 -17.59 13.28 -0.59
C MET A 88 -18.31 13.50 0.74
N ARG A 89 -17.93 12.80 1.82
CA ARG A 89 -18.52 13.00 3.15
C ARG A 89 -18.27 14.41 3.69
N ARG A 90 -17.07 14.94 3.44
CA ARG A 90 -16.66 16.30 3.84
C ARG A 90 -17.41 17.42 3.11
N TYR A 91 -17.95 17.17 1.91
CA TYR A 91 -18.79 18.13 1.16
C TYR A 91 -20.29 18.03 1.48
N LEU A 92 -20.75 16.94 2.10
CA LEU A 92 -22.17 16.72 2.43
C LEU A 92 -22.48 17.00 3.92
N SER A 93 -21.48 17.33 4.73
CA SER A 93 -21.62 17.67 6.15
C SER A 93 -21.57 19.18 6.46
N THR A 94 -21.79 20.04 5.45
CA THR A 94 -22.02 21.50 5.62
C THR A 94 -23.49 21.87 5.53
#